data_AF-A0A1Q4HKY8-F1
#
_entry.id   AF-A0A1Q4HKY8-F1
#
_cell.length_a   1.000
_cell.length_b   1.000
_cell.length_c   1.000
_cell.angle_alpha   90.00
_cell.angle_beta   90.00
_cell.angle_gamma   90.00
#
_symmetry.space_group_name_H-M   'P 1'
#
loop_
_entity.id
_entity.type
_entity.pdbx_description
1 polymer ?
#
loop_
_entity_poly.entity_id
_entity_poly.type
_entity_poly.pdbx_seq_one_letter_code
_entity_poly.pdbx_strand_id
1 'polypeptide(L)'
;MNEPQESTPIEVIAKDCLLYAHRIGDEIHVYRSVLVRDTDDLYRPVAELVGGAEQVHRETVADPGMGFGRAEVLVYRASQAVAA
;
A
#
# COMPACT_ATOMS: atom_id res chain seq x y z
N MET A 1 -8.16 -29.76 -8.24
CA MET A 1 -7.36 -28.63 -8.78
C MET A 1 -7.96 -27.41 -8.13
N ASN A 2 -7.42 -26.97 -6.99
CA ASN A 2 -8.00 -25.85 -6.25
C ASN A 2 -7.52 -24.57 -6.91
N GLU A 3 -8.46 -23.86 -7.52
CA GLU A 3 -8.30 -22.48 -7.97
C GLU A 3 -7.91 -21.64 -6.74
N PRO A 4 -6.83 -20.83 -6.80
CA PRO A 4 -6.55 -19.90 -5.72
C PRO A 4 -7.73 -18.92 -5.66
N GLN A 5 -8.40 -18.84 -4.51
CA GLN A 5 -9.46 -17.87 -4.29
C GLN A 5 -8.87 -16.48 -4.51
N GLU A 6 -9.17 -15.88 -5.66
CA GLU A 6 -8.83 -14.51 -6.00
C GLU A 6 -9.56 -13.62 -5.00
N SER A 7 -8.89 -13.33 -3.88
CA SER A 7 -9.32 -12.32 -2.93
C SER A 7 -9.32 -11.01 -3.69
N THR A 8 -10.50 -10.59 -4.14
CA THR A 8 -10.66 -9.39 -4.95
C THR A 8 -10.06 -8.21 -4.17
N PRO A 9 -9.09 -7.47 -4.74
CA PRO A 9 -8.49 -6.35 -4.05
C PRO A 9 -9.59 -5.34 -3.73
N ILE A 10 -9.77 -5.05 -2.44
CA ILE A 10 -10.62 -3.93 -2.04
C ILE A 10 -9.77 -2.70 -2.29
N GLU A 11 -10.05 -2.00 -3.39
CA GLU A 11 -9.42 -0.72 -3.67
C GLU A 11 -9.87 0.26 -2.60
N VAL A 12 -8.93 0.76 -1.81
CA VAL A 12 -9.24 1.67 -0.71
C VAL A 12 -8.90 3.10 -1.11
N ILE A 13 -7.81 3.32 -1.87
CA ILE A 13 -7.34 4.65 -2.23
C ILE A 13 -6.63 4.62 -3.60
N ALA A 14 -7.09 5.44 -4.54
CA ALA A 14 -6.36 5.78 -5.76
C ALA A 14 -6.35 7.30 -5.94
N LYS A 15 -5.17 7.92 -6.01
CA LYS A 15 -5.02 9.36 -6.25
C LYS A 15 -4.00 9.65 -7.34
N ASP A 16 -4.49 10.26 -8.41
CA ASP A 16 -3.73 10.93 -9.48
C ASP A 16 -2.46 10.20 -9.95
N CYS A 17 -2.50 8.87 -10.03
CA CYS A 17 -1.34 8.02 -10.39
C CYS A 17 -0.10 8.17 -9.49
N LEU A 18 -0.22 8.84 -8.34
CA LEU A 18 0.88 9.11 -7.40
C LEU A 18 0.82 8.22 -6.16
N LEU A 19 -0.37 7.75 -5.80
CA LEU A 19 -0.60 6.93 -4.63
C LEU A 19 -1.73 5.96 -4.91
N TYR A 20 -1.44 4.68 -4.74
CA TYR A 20 -2.39 3.59 -4.80
C TYR A 20 -2.23 2.74 -3.56
N ALA A 21 -3.32 2.46 -2.87
CA ALA A 21 -3.32 1.54 -1.74
C ALA A 21 -4.54 0.63 -1.81
N HIS A 22 -4.29 -0.66 -1.64
CA HIS A 22 -5.34 -1.67 -1.60
C HIS A 22 -5.03 -2.70 -0.52
N ARG A 23 -6.07 -3.39 -0.08
CA ARG A 23 -5.96 -4.43 0.94
C ARG A 23 -6.28 -5.79 0.32
N ILE A 24 -5.42 -6.77 0.60
CA ILE A 24 -5.59 -8.18 0.24
C ILE A 24 -5.45 -9.00 1.53
N GLY A 25 -6.57 -9.48 2.07
CA GLY A 25 -6.58 -10.17 3.36
C GLY A 25 -6.05 -9.31 4.50
N ASP A 26 -4.96 -9.74 5.14
CA ASP A 26 -4.27 -9.03 6.22
C ASP A 26 -3.11 -8.15 5.73
N GLU A 27 -2.90 -8.08 4.43
CA GLU A 27 -1.83 -7.27 3.83
C GLU A 27 -2.39 -6.00 3.19
N ILE A 28 -1.69 -4.90 3.40
CA ILE A 28 -1.95 -3.60 2.79
C ILE A 28 -0.79 -3.32 1.85
N HIS A 29 -1.10 -3.23 0.57
CA HIS A 29 -0.14 -3.00 -0.49
C HIS A 29 -0.26 -1.53 -0.91
N VAL A 30 0.84 -0.81 -0.79
CA VAL A 30 0.94 0.61 -1.10
C VAL A 30 1.95 0.80 -2.21
N TYR A 31 1.50 1.38 -3.31
CA TYR A 31 2.34 1.83 -4.40
C TYR A 31 2.30 3.36 -4.43
N ARG A 32 3.46 4.01 -4.33
CA ARG A 32 3.52 5.47 -4.28
C ARG A 32 4.69 6.05 -5.05
N SER A 33 4.57 7.30 -5.47
CA SER A 33 5.71 8.06 -5.97
C SER A 33 6.76 8.23 -4.86
N VAL A 34 8.04 8.18 -5.22
CA VAL A 34 9.16 8.47 -4.31
C VAL A 34 9.13 9.89 -3.71
N LEU A 35 8.29 10.78 -4.27
CA LEU A 35 8.10 12.12 -3.74
C LEU A 35 7.07 12.19 -2.60
N VAL A 36 6.16 11.22 -2.51
CA VAL A 36 5.10 11.22 -1.51
C VAL A 36 5.69 10.80 -0.16
N ARG A 37 5.64 11.70 0.80
CA ARG A 37 6.13 11.50 2.17
C ARG A 37 5.00 11.07 3.08
N ASP A 38 5.39 10.38 4.16
CA ASP A 38 4.45 9.93 5.20
C ASP A 38 3.73 11.10 5.90
N THR A 39 4.32 12.29 5.84
CA THR A 39 3.78 13.53 6.42
C THR A 39 2.85 14.29 5.48
N ASP A 40 2.76 13.91 4.21
CA ASP A 40 1.93 14.63 3.26
C ASP A 40 0.44 14.32 3.49
N ASP A 41 -0.43 15.33 3.38
CA ASP A 41 -1.88 15.15 3.49
C ASP A 41 -2.42 14.13 2.46
N LEU A 42 -1.72 13.98 1.33
CA LEU A 42 -2.02 12.97 0.32
C LEU A 42 -1.89 11.54 0.87
N TYR A 43 -0.91 11.31 1.75
CA TYR A 43 -0.61 10.00 2.33
C TYR A 43 -1.45 9.69 3.57
N ARG A 44 -2.07 10.71 4.18
CA ARG A 44 -2.90 10.55 5.38
C ARG A 44 -3.92 9.40 5.31
N PRO A 45 -4.70 9.21 4.22
CA PRO A 45 -5.65 8.10 4.14
C PRO A 45 -4.95 6.73 4.17
N VAL A 46 -3.73 6.63 3.64
CA VAL A 46 -2.91 5.41 3.73
C VAL A 46 -2.42 5.20 5.15
N ALA A 47 -1.95 6.25 5.84
CA ALA A 47 -1.55 6.15 7.24
C ALA A 47 -2.71 5.69 8.14
N GLU A 48 -3.92 6.19 7.90
CA GLU A 48 -5.15 5.76 8.57
C GLU A 48 -5.49 4.29 8.25
N LEU A 49 -5.31 3.87 6.99
CA LEU A 49 -5.51 2.47 6.58
C LEU A 49 -4.48 1.52 7.22
N VAL A 50 -3.21 1.92 7.28
CA VAL A 50 -2.15 1.14 7.92
C VAL A 50 -2.43 0.99 9.41
N GLY A 51 -2.87 2.07 10.09
CA GLY A 51 -3.44 1.98 11.44
C GLY A 51 -2.55 1.32 12.50
N GLY A 52 -1.23 1.30 12.30
CA GLY A 52 -0.27 0.59 13.17
C GLY A 52 0.17 -0.80 12.68
N ALA A 53 -0.22 -1.21 11.47
CA ALA A 53 0.30 -2.39 10.81
C ALA A 53 1.84 -2.33 10.64
N GLU A 54 2.48 -3.48 10.74
CA GLU A 54 3.93 -3.60 10.62
C GLU A 54 4.33 -3.56 9.15
N GLN A 55 5.29 -2.69 8.79
CA GLN A 55 5.86 -2.68 7.44
C GLN A 55 6.78 -3.89 7.27
N VAL A 56 6.33 -4.88 6.51
CA VAL A 56 7.08 -6.12 6.26
C VAL A 56 7.93 -6.05 4.99
N HIS A 57 7.60 -5.12 4.08
CA HIS A 57 8.34 -4.93 2.84
C HIS A 57 8.36 -3.47 2.41
N ARG A 58 9.49 -3.05 1.83
CA ARG A 58 9.65 -1.77 1.14
C ARG A 58 10.71 -1.93 0.06
N GLU A 59 10.35 -1.59 -1.16
CA GLU A 59 11.25 -1.59 -2.31
C GLU A 59 11.02 -0.33 -3.15
N THR A 60 12.09 0.16 -3.78
CA THR A 60 11.97 1.18 -4.83
C THR A 60 12.13 0.51 -6.18
N VAL A 61 11.08 0.58 -7.00
CA VAL A 61 11.05 -0.01 -8.35
C VAL A 61 11.21 1.09 -9.41
N ALA A 62 11.81 0.73 -10.54
CA ALA A 62 11.84 1.61 -11.71
C ALA A 62 10.45 1.63 -12.38
N ASP A 63 9.88 2.81 -12.56
CA ASP A 63 8.59 3.00 -13.20
C ASP A 63 8.62 4.24 -14.11
N PRO A 64 8.74 4.06 -15.44
CA PRO A 64 8.75 5.17 -16.39
C PRO A 64 7.46 5.99 -16.43
N GLY A 65 6.34 5.46 -15.93
CA GLY A 65 5.07 6.17 -15.82
C GLY A 65 5.02 7.16 -14.65
N MET A 66 5.93 7.02 -13.68
CA MET A 66 6.11 7.99 -12.60
C MET A 66 6.93 9.19 -13.04
N GLY A 67 6.60 10.37 -12.51
CA GLY A 67 7.28 11.64 -12.84
C GLY A 67 8.80 11.65 -12.62
N PHE A 68 9.34 10.69 -11.84
CA PHE A 68 10.78 10.52 -11.56
C PHE A 68 11.34 9.18 -12.02
N GLY A 69 10.59 8.43 -12.82
CA GLY A 69 11.01 7.11 -13.30
C GLY A 69 11.06 6.04 -12.21
N ARG A 70 10.52 6.30 -11.01
CA ARG A 70 10.59 5.40 -9.85
C ARG A 70 9.33 5.49 -8.98
N ALA A 71 8.99 4.37 -8.36
CA ALA A 71 7.95 4.25 -7.35
C ALA A 71 8.47 3.47 -6.14
N GLU A 72 7.83 3.66 -4.99
CA GLU A 72 7.99 2.79 -3.84
C GLU A 72 6.81 1.82 -3.76
N VAL A 73 7.13 0.55 -3.56
CA VAL A 73 6.19 -0.51 -3.21
C VAL A 73 6.41 -0.84 -1.74
N LEU A 74 5.38 -0.70 -0.93
CA LEU A 74 5.38 -1.00 0.48
C LEU A 74 4.31 -2.04 0.78
N VAL A 75 4.64 -2.99 1.65
CA VAL A 75 3.66 -3.97 2.14
C VAL A 75 3.64 -3.87 3.66
N TYR A 76 2.44 -3.68 4.19
CA TYR A 76 2.17 -3.71 5.62
C TYR A 76 1.35 -4.94 5.93
N ARG A 77 1.63 -5.60 7.05
CA ARG A 77 0.80 -6.66 7.59
C ARG A 77 0.09 -6.12 8.81
N ALA A 78 -1.24 -6.13 8.78
CA ALA A 78 -2.03 -5.82 9.96
C ALA A 78 -1.65 -6.83 11.03
N SER A 79 -0.98 -6.38 12.10
CA SER A 79 -0.91 -7.17 13.31
C SER A 79 -2.36 -7.30 13.76
N GLN A 80 -2.95 -8.49 13.68
CA GLN A 80 -4.20 -8.74 14.38
C GLN A 80 -3.92 -8.36 15.83
N ALA A 81 -4.46 -7.23 16.27
CA ALA A 81 -4.55 -6.95 17.69
C ALA A 81 -5.29 -8.16 18.26
N VAL A 82 -4.56 -8.99 19.02
CA VAL A 82 -5.15 -10.09 19.78
C VAL A 82 -6.25 -9.43 20.61
N ALA A 83 -7.49 -9.68 20.23
CA ALA A 83 -8.64 -9.28 21.03
C ALA A 83 -8.50 -10.04 22.35
N ALA A 84 -8.08 -9.32 23.39
CA ALA A 84 -8.10 -9.76 24.77
C ALA A 84 -9.52 -9.68 25.34
#